data_AF-A0A0A6VDJ5-F1
#
_entry.id   AF-A0A0A6VDJ5-F1
#
_cell.length_a   1.000
_cell.length_b   1.000
_cell.length_c   1.000
_cell.angle_alpha   90.00
_cell.angle_beta   90.00
_cell.angle_gamma   90.00
#
_symmetry.space_group_name_H-M   'P 1'
#
loop_
_entity.id
_entity.type
_entity.pdbx_description
1 polymer ?
#
loop_
_entity_poly.entity_id
_entity_poly.type
_entity_poly.pdbx_seq_one_letter_code
_entity_poly.pdbx_strand_id
1 'polypeptide(L)'
;MKRAKKNIQSEAYIELAKVLEHQDKDYVTAIDCTEKAIQLFEYFISLGSEKWKKHLKEAEKRLQRLKRKEETKRVKVGNNIV
;
A
#
# COMPACT_ATOMS: atom_id res chain seq x y z
N MET A 1 7.87 12.51 20.42
CA MET A 1 6.43 12.39 20.06
C MET A 1 6.15 12.16 18.56
N LYS A 2 6.80 12.86 17.61
CA LYS A 2 6.51 12.74 16.16
C LYS A 2 6.78 11.36 15.54
N ARG A 3 7.82 10.64 15.98
CA ARG A 3 8.22 9.32 15.44
C ARG A 3 7.21 8.21 15.76
N ALA A 4 6.71 8.15 17.00
CA ALA A 4 5.73 7.14 17.42
C ALA A 4 4.41 7.27 16.66
N LYS A 5 3.93 8.50 16.42
CA LYS A 5 2.75 8.77 15.59
C LYS A 5 2.93 8.23 14.16
N LYS A 6 4.09 8.50 13.54
CA LYS A 6 4.41 8.01 12.19
C LYS A 6 4.50 6.47 12.13
N ASN A 7 4.98 5.80 13.18
CA ASN A 7 5.03 4.33 13.22
C ASN A 7 3.61 3.76 13.13
N ILE A 8 2.72 4.23 14.01
CA ILE A 8 1.31 3.82 14.04
C ILE A 8 0.64 4.10 12.69
N GLN A 9 0.90 5.27 12.10
CA GLN A 9 0.37 5.61 10.77
C GLN A 9 0.82 4.62 9.69
N SER A 10 2.11 4.24 9.66
CA SER A 10 2.61 3.32 8.65
C SER A 10 1.98 1.93 8.73
N GLU A 11 1.76 1.43 9.95
CA GLU A 11 1.11 0.13 10.19
C GLU A 11 -0.38 0.21 9.85
N ALA A 12 -1.06 1.29 10.26
CA ALA A 12 -2.48 1.52 9.95
C ALA A 12 -2.75 1.59 8.44
N TYR A 13 -1.88 2.26 7.67
CA TYR A 13 -2.01 2.29 6.21
C TYR A 13 -1.91 0.90 5.57
N ILE A 14 -1.02 0.04 6.08
CA ILE A 14 -0.90 -1.34 5.57
C ILE A 14 -2.14 -2.18 5.90
N GLU A 15 -2.67 -2.08 7.12
CA GLU A 15 -3.89 -2.80 7.49
C GLU A 15 -5.09 -2.30 6.69
N LEU A 16 -5.24 -0.99 6.53
CA LEU A 16 -6.29 -0.40 5.71
C LEU A 16 -6.18 -0.86 4.24
N ALA A 17 -4.98 -0.88 3.67
CA ALA A 17 -4.75 -1.38 2.31
C ALA A 17 -5.18 -2.85 2.15
N LYS A 18 -4.97 -3.71 3.16
CA LYS A 18 -5.43 -5.11 3.13
C LYS A 18 -6.95 -5.20 3.15
N VAL A 19 -7.62 -4.42 3.99
CA VAL A 19 -9.10 -4.40 4.07
C VAL A 19 -9.68 -4.01 2.71
N LEU A 20 -9.21 -2.90 2.14
CA LEU A 20 -9.65 -2.40 0.83
C LEU A 20 -9.36 -3.41 -0.30
N GLU A 21 -8.20 -4.09 -0.26
CA GLU A 21 -7.83 -5.12 -1.24
C GLU A 21 -8.74 -6.35 -1.17
N HIS A 22 -9.03 -6.84 0.03
CA HIS A 22 -9.67 -8.13 0.22
C HIS A 22 -11.18 -8.05 0.31
N GLN A 23 -11.72 -7.05 1.03
CA GLN A 23 -13.15 -6.90 1.28
C GLN A 23 -13.80 -6.05 0.19
N ASP A 24 -13.34 -4.81 0.02
CA ASP A 24 -14.03 -3.83 -0.83
C ASP A 24 -13.66 -3.91 -2.32
N LYS A 25 -12.54 -4.58 -2.62
CA LYS A 25 -11.92 -4.60 -3.97
C LYS A 25 -11.69 -3.18 -4.51
N ASP A 26 -11.49 -2.22 -3.61
CA ASP A 26 -11.09 -0.86 -3.94
C ASP A 26 -9.57 -0.80 -4.07
N TYR A 27 -9.10 -1.23 -5.23
CA TYR A 27 -7.67 -1.28 -5.52
C TYR A 27 -7.05 0.11 -5.63
N VAL A 28 -7.82 1.13 -6.03
CA VAL A 28 -7.33 2.52 -6.13
C VAL A 28 -6.98 3.04 -4.75
N THR A 29 -7.91 2.95 -3.79
CA THR A 29 -7.64 3.41 -2.42
C THR A 29 -6.60 2.52 -1.72
N ALA A 30 -6.58 1.21 -2.00
CA ALA A 30 -5.54 0.32 -1.47
C ALA A 30 -4.13 0.69 -1.97
N ILE A 31 -4.01 1.14 -3.23
CA ILE A 31 -2.75 1.63 -3.81
C ILE A 31 -2.29 2.89 -3.06
N ASP A 32 -3.17 3.88 -2.91
CA ASP A 32 -2.85 5.14 -2.20
C ASP A 32 -2.39 4.89 -0.75
N CYS A 33 -3.08 4.01 -0.02
CA CYS A 33 -2.67 3.60 1.32
C CYS A 33 -1.29 2.93 1.32
N THR A 34 -1.03 2.04 0.35
CA THR A 34 0.26 1.35 0.24
C THR A 34 1.39 2.33 -0.08
N GLU A 35 1.17 3.30 -0.96
CA GLU A 35 2.15 4.34 -1.31
C GLU A 35 2.46 5.25 -0.11
N LYS A 36 1.45 5.65 0.68
CA LYS A 36 1.65 6.39 1.94
C LYS A 36 2.45 5.60 2.98
N ALA A 37 2.24 4.29 3.08
CA ALA A 37 3.05 3.44 3.96
C ALA A 37 4.51 3.36 3.51
N ILE A 38 4.76 3.21 2.20
CA ILE A 38 6.10 3.20 1.60
C ILE A 38 6.86 4.49 1.94
N GLN A 39 6.25 5.66 1.74
CA GLN A 39 6.86 6.96 2.08
C GLN A 39 7.29 7.04 3.55
N LEU A 40 6.48 6.47 4.47
CA LEU A 40 6.83 6.42 5.89
C LEU A 40 7.98 5.45 6.17
N PHE A 41 8.02 4.28 5.52
CA PHE A 41 9.13 3.34 5.64
C PHE A 41 10.44 3.93 5.14
N GLU A 42 10.43 4.57 3.97
CA GLU A 42 11.59 5.28 3.41
C GLU A 42 12.07 6.38 4.36
N TYR A 43 11.15 7.16 4.92
CA TYR A 43 11.46 8.16 5.94
C TYR A 43 12.13 7.54 7.18
N PHE A 44 11.70 6.36 7.64
CA PHE A 44 12.36 5.73 8.78
C PHE A 44 13.70 5.10 8.45
N ILE A 45 13.85 4.56 7.23
CA ILE A 45 15.12 4.00 6.75
C ILE A 45 16.16 5.11 6.63
N SER A 46 15.79 6.30 6.13
CA SER A 46 16.70 7.45 6.05
C SER A 46 17.16 7.96 7.42
N LEU A 47 16.38 7.68 8.48
CA LEU A 47 16.77 7.90 9.88
C LEU A 47 17.61 6.75 10.49
N GLY A 48 18.10 5.82 9.66
CA GLY A 48 18.96 4.70 10.07
C GLY A 48 18.22 3.48 10.62
N SER A 49 16.88 3.40 10.48
CA SER A 49 16.10 2.29 11.03
C SER A 49 15.99 1.12 10.07
N GLU A 50 16.84 0.11 10.24
CA GLU A 50 16.90 -1.06 9.34
C GLU A 50 15.67 -1.96 9.38
N LYS A 51 14.92 -1.97 10.50
CA LYS A 51 13.73 -2.82 10.66
C LYS A 51 12.71 -2.62 9.53
N TRP A 52 12.63 -1.40 8.99
CA TRP A 52 11.66 -1.04 7.96
C TRP A 52 12.05 -1.48 6.55
N LYS A 53 13.31 -1.92 6.33
CA LYS A 53 13.75 -2.42 5.01
C LYS A 53 12.93 -3.63 4.56
N LYS A 54 12.57 -4.52 5.50
CA LYS A 54 11.70 -5.69 5.20
C LYS A 54 10.28 -5.24 4.86
N HIS A 55 9.71 -4.34 5.66
CA HIS A 55 8.37 -3.81 5.45
C HIS A 55 8.25 -3.03 4.13
N LEU A 56 9.28 -2.27 3.75
CA LEU A 56 9.37 -1.59 2.46
C LEU A 56 9.26 -2.60 1.29
N LYS A 57 10.10 -3.64 1.28
CA LYS A 57 10.07 -4.68 0.24
C LYS A 57 8.72 -5.38 0.15
N GLU A 58 8.07 -5.64 1.28
CA GLU A 58 6.74 -6.26 1.31
C GLU A 58 5.66 -5.31 0.76
N ALA A 59 5.74 -4.02 1.09
CA ALA A 59 4.83 -3.00 0.61
C ALA A 59 4.98 -2.75 -0.91
N GLU A 60 6.21 -2.68 -1.42
CA GLU A 60 6.50 -2.57 -2.86
C GLU A 60 5.93 -3.77 -3.64
N LYS A 61 6.12 -5.00 -3.13
CA LYS A 61 5.51 -6.19 -3.73
C LYS A 61 3.98 -6.13 -3.71
N ARG A 62 3.37 -5.62 -2.64
CA ARG A 62 1.91 -5.40 -2.57
C ARG A 62 1.48 -4.37 -3.60
N LEU A 63 2.17 -3.25 -3.71
CA LEU A 63 1.86 -2.18 -4.67
C LEU A 63 1.84 -2.71 -6.11
N GLN A 64 2.86 -3.50 -6.49
CA GLN A 64 2.89 -4.14 -7.82
C GLN A 64 1.70 -5.06 -8.05
N ARG A 65 1.31 -5.89 -7.07
CA ARG A 65 0.14 -6.76 -7.18
C ARG A 65 -1.16 -5.97 -7.29
N LEU A 66 -1.31 -4.90 -6.51
CA LEU A 66 -2.50 -4.04 -6.55
C LEU A 66 -2.64 -3.33 -7.89
N LYS A 67 -1.55 -2.77 -8.44
CA LYS A 67 -1.55 -2.13 -9.77
C LYS A 67 -2.01 -3.10 -10.87
N ARG A 68 -1.53 -4.37 -10.85
CA ARG A 68 -2.00 -5.42 -11.78
C ARG A 68 -3.47 -5.77 -11.60
N LYS A 69 -3.95 -5.87 -10.35
CA LYS A 69 -5.37 -6.14 -10.05
C LYS A 69 -6.28 -5.03 -10.55
N GLU A 70 -5.87 -3.77 -10.36
CA GLU A 70 -6.62 -2.60 -10.83
C GLU A 70 -6.66 -2.54 -12.35
N GLU A 71 -5.52 -2.76 -13.02
CA GLU A 71 -5.48 -2.85 -14.47
C GLU A 71 -6.40 -3.94 -15.01
N THR A 72 -6.35 -5.14 -14.41
CA THR A 72 -7.24 -6.25 -14.77
C THR A 72 -8.72 -5.91 -14.54
N LYS A 73 -9.05 -5.21 -13.44
CA LYS A 73 -10.41 -4.75 -13.14
C LYS A 73 -10.90 -3.76 -14.20
N ARG A 74 -10.06 -2.80 -14.59
CA ARG A 74 -10.38 -1.81 -15.65
C ARG A 74 -10.64 -2.47 -16.99
N VAL A 75 -9.80 -3.42 -17.41
CA VAL A 75 -10.00 -4.17 -18.67
C VAL A 75 -11.32 -4.93 -18.65
N LYS A 76 -11.66 -5.61 -17.54
CA LYS A 76 -12.93 -6.34 -17.42
C LYS A 76 -14.15 -5.43 -17.49
N VAL A 77 -14.09 -4.26 -16.87
CA VAL A 77 -15.18 -3.27 -16.93
C VAL A 77 -15.31 -2.69 -18.33
N GLY A 78 -14.20 -2.37 -18.99
CA GLY A 78 -14.20 -1.85 -20.37
C GLY A 78 -14.72 -2.84 -21.41
N ASN A 79 -14.43 -4.13 -21.26
CA ASN A 79 -14.89 -5.18 -22.17
C ASN A 79 -16.36 -5.58 -21.99
N ASN A 80 -17.00 -5.19 -20.89
CA ASN A 80 -18.42 -5.48 -20.62
C ASN A 80 -19.38 -4.40 -21.17
N ILE A 81 -18.87 -3.43 -21.94
CA ILE A 81 -19.66 -2.32 -22.53
C ILE A 81 -19.92 -2.57 -24.04
N VAL A 82 -19.73 -3.80 -24.53
CA VAL A 82 -20.05 -4.20 -25.92
C VAL A 82 -21.14 -5.25 -25.96
#